data_AF-A0A2G9TH60-F1
#
_entry.id   AF-A0A2G9TH60-F1
#
_cell.length_a   1.000
_cell.length_b   1.000
_cell.length_c   1.000
_cell.angle_alpha   90.00
_cell.angle_beta   90.00
_cell.angle_gamma   90.00
#
_symmetry.space_group_name_H-M   'P 1'
#
loop_
_entity.id
_entity.type
_entity.pdbx_description
1 polymer ?
#
loop_
_entity_poly.entity_id
_entity_poly.type
_entity_poly.pdbx_seq_one_letter_code
_entity_poly.pdbx_strand_id
1 'polypeptide(L)'
;HVIFGEPIAAGLAVDGSHYYDEDWTHAAQYVMSPPLSRDPSTPDALMDMLAAGELHLTGTDNCTFNCQQKLVGRDDFTKIPNGVNGVEDRMSVVWDRGVYTGKIDPMRFVQITR
;
A
#
# COMPACT_ATOMS: atom_id res chain seq x y z
N HIS A 1 -13.82 22.54 -7.43
CA HIS A 1 -13.20 21.48 -8.26
C HIS A 1 -13.67 20.13 -7.74
N VAL A 2 -13.84 19.13 -8.61
CA VAL A 2 -14.11 17.76 -8.21
C VAL A 2 -12.77 17.03 -8.09
N ILE A 3 -12.50 16.42 -6.94
CA ILE A 3 -11.22 15.77 -6.63
C ILE A 3 -11.50 14.32 -6.20
N PHE A 4 -10.71 13.38 -6.69
CA PHE A 4 -10.77 11.97 -6.33
C PHE A 4 -9.42 11.53 -5.76
N GLY A 5 -9.45 10.58 -4.83
CA GLY A 5 -8.26 10.04 -4.18
C GLY A 5 -8.29 8.51 -4.19
N GLU A 6 -7.12 7.91 -4.45
CA GLU A 6 -6.91 6.48 -4.58
C GLU A 6 -5.75 6.02 -3.69
N PRO A 7 -6.02 5.43 -2.51
CA PRO A 7 -5.03 4.65 -1.78
C PRO A 7 -4.78 3.31 -2.47
N ILE A 8 -3.61 2.74 -2.23
CA ILE A 8 -3.23 1.42 -2.74
C ILE A 8 -3.16 0.38 -1.61
N ALA A 9 -3.28 -0.90 -1.97
CA ALA A 9 -3.21 -2.02 -1.03
C ALA A 9 -2.02 -1.93 -0.06
N ALA A 10 -0.82 -1.60 -0.56
CA ALA A 10 0.37 -1.47 0.29
C ALA A 10 0.20 -0.39 1.38
N GLY A 11 -0.33 0.78 1.03
CA GLY A 11 -0.58 1.86 1.98
C GLY A 11 -1.69 1.55 2.99
N LEU A 12 -2.61 0.63 2.68
CA LEU A 12 -3.65 0.15 3.60
C LEU A 12 -3.18 -1.03 4.47
N ALA A 13 -2.11 -1.70 4.08
CA ALA A 13 -1.64 -2.93 4.73
C ALA A 13 -0.49 -2.68 5.70
N VAL A 14 0.48 -1.86 5.29
CA VAL A 14 1.81 -1.72 5.91
C VAL A 14 2.26 -0.26 5.93
N ASP A 15 3.29 0.02 6.73
CA ASP A 15 3.93 1.33 6.85
C ASP A 15 5.42 1.28 6.45
N GLY A 16 6.10 2.40 6.54
CA GLY A 16 7.50 2.57 6.12
C GLY A 16 8.54 2.01 7.11
N SER A 17 8.13 1.38 8.22
CA SER A 17 9.07 0.73 9.15
C SER A 17 9.91 -0.35 8.47
N HIS A 18 9.37 -1.01 7.44
CA HIS A 18 10.08 -2.00 6.62
C HIS A 18 11.35 -1.46 5.94
N TYR A 19 11.46 -0.15 5.70
CA TYR A 19 12.68 0.46 5.15
C TYR A 19 13.90 0.39 6.07
N TYR A 20 13.69 0.08 7.35
CA TYR A 20 14.71 0.08 8.41
C TYR A 20 15.03 -1.33 8.91
N ASP A 21 14.60 -2.36 8.19
CA ASP A 21 14.96 -3.75 8.49
C ASP A 21 16.47 -3.97 8.35
N GLU A 22 17.02 -4.87 9.16
CA GLU A 22 18.44 -5.23 9.10
C GLU A 22 18.79 -5.98 7.81
N ASP A 23 17.83 -6.72 7.23
CA ASP A 23 17.98 -7.31 5.91
C ASP A 23 17.67 -6.29 4.81
N TRP A 24 18.73 -5.84 4.14
CA TRP A 24 18.62 -4.96 2.97
C TRP A 24 17.66 -5.51 1.90
N THR A 25 17.62 -6.83 1.71
CA THR A 25 16.77 -7.47 0.70
C THR A 25 15.30 -7.28 1.03
N HIS A 26 14.94 -7.38 2.31
CA HIS A 26 13.60 -7.08 2.80
C HIS A 26 13.29 -5.59 2.62
N ALA A 27 14.16 -4.69 3.09
CA ALA A 27 13.93 -3.25 2.96
C ALA A 27 13.73 -2.81 1.50
N ALA A 28 14.50 -3.37 0.56
CA ALA A 28 14.39 -3.07 -0.87
C ALA A 28 13.06 -3.51 -1.50
N GLN A 29 12.39 -4.53 -0.94
CA GLN A 29 11.09 -5.01 -1.45
C GLN A 29 9.99 -3.96 -1.30
N TYR A 30 10.07 -3.08 -0.31
CA TYR A 30 9.06 -2.04 -0.03
C TYR A 30 9.32 -0.72 -0.76
N VAL A 31 10.41 -0.61 -1.54
CA VAL A 31 10.76 0.61 -2.27
C VAL A 31 9.78 0.84 -3.42
N MET A 32 9.02 1.93 -3.32
CA MET A 32 8.02 2.39 -4.28
C MET A 32 7.87 3.91 -4.23
N SER A 33 7.11 4.48 -5.17
CA SER A 33 6.88 5.92 -5.28
C SER A 33 5.38 6.22 -5.44
N PRO A 34 4.77 7.06 -4.58
CA PRO A 34 5.34 7.63 -3.35
C PRO A 34 5.70 6.56 -2.32
N PRO A 35 6.67 6.81 -1.41
CA PRO A 35 7.08 5.82 -0.41
C PRO A 35 5.99 5.61 0.64
N LEU A 36 6.01 4.45 1.30
CA LEU A 36 5.17 4.18 2.47
C LEU A 36 5.50 5.19 3.58
N SER A 37 4.46 5.70 4.23
CA SER A 37 4.61 6.65 5.34
C SER A 37 5.29 5.96 6.52
N ARG A 38 6.21 6.66 7.20
CA ARG A 38 6.88 6.14 8.41
C ARG A 38 5.97 6.18 9.65
N ASP A 39 4.84 6.87 9.57
CA ASP A 39 3.87 6.92 10.64
C ASP A 39 3.01 5.63 10.60
N PRO A 40 3.10 4.77 11.63
CA PRO A 40 2.39 3.48 11.66
C PRO A 40 0.86 3.62 11.75
N SER A 41 0.35 4.83 12.03
CA SER A 41 -1.09 5.10 12.01
C SER A 41 -1.64 5.35 10.59
N THR A 42 -0.76 5.56 9.60
CA THR A 42 -1.16 5.92 8.23
C THR A 42 -2.12 4.93 7.59
N PRO A 43 -1.90 3.59 7.67
CA PRO A 43 -2.84 2.65 7.06
C PRO A 43 -4.25 2.74 7.64
N ASP A 44 -4.35 2.94 8.95
CA ASP A 44 -5.64 3.06 9.64
C ASP A 44 -6.34 4.37 9.27
N ALA A 45 -5.60 5.48 9.21
CA ALA A 45 -6.11 6.78 8.79
C ALA A 45 -6.61 6.76 7.33
N LEU A 46 -5.88 6.11 6.41
CA LEU A 46 -6.34 5.92 5.03
C LEU A 46 -7.62 5.09 4.95
N MET A 47 -7.76 4.07 5.80
CA MET A 47 -8.99 3.28 5.89
C MET A 47 -10.16 4.10 6.45
N ASP A 48 -9.92 4.96 7.44
CA ASP A 48 -10.93 5.88 7.94
C ASP A 48 -11.38 6.89 6.88
N MET A 49 -10.44 7.42 6.08
CA MET A 49 -10.77 8.31 4.95
C MET A 49 -11.56 7.59 3.86
N LEU A 50 -11.29 6.30 3.60
CA LEU A 50 -12.11 5.46 2.72
C LEU A 50 -13.50 5.23 3.28
N ALA A 51 -13.63 5.01 4.60
CA ALA A 51 -14.92 4.87 5.26
C ALA A 51 -15.74 6.16 5.23
N ALA A 52 -15.09 7.32 5.45
CA ALA A 52 -15.70 8.65 5.42
C ALA A 52 -16.07 9.14 4.01
N GLY A 53 -15.52 8.53 2.96
CA GLY A 53 -15.76 8.93 1.58
C GLY A 53 -14.84 10.04 1.06
N GLU A 54 -13.78 10.36 1.79
CA GLU A 54 -12.73 11.29 1.35
C GLU A 54 -11.81 10.63 0.30
N LEU A 55 -11.62 9.31 0.43
CA LEU A 55 -10.99 8.46 -0.57
C LEU A 55 -12.06 7.60 -1.25
N HIS A 56 -11.83 7.30 -2.53
CA HIS A 56 -12.90 6.89 -3.43
C HIS A 56 -12.75 5.46 -3.95
N LEU A 57 -11.52 5.05 -4.26
CA LEU A 57 -11.19 3.80 -4.95
C LEU A 57 -9.97 3.14 -4.28
N THR A 58 -9.75 1.85 -4.52
CA THR A 58 -8.54 1.15 -4.07
C THR A 58 -7.80 0.53 -5.24
N GLY A 59 -6.54 0.93 -5.42
CA GLY A 59 -5.61 0.39 -6.40
C GLY A 59 -4.55 -0.51 -5.80
N THR A 60 -3.53 -0.85 -6.58
CA THR A 60 -2.37 -1.62 -6.10
C THR A 60 -1.04 -1.02 -6.51
N ASP A 61 -1.00 -0.27 -7.61
CA ASP A 61 0.24 0.12 -8.26
C ASP A 61 1.19 -1.08 -8.44
N ASN A 62 0.62 -2.23 -8.82
CA ASN A 62 1.35 -3.48 -8.89
C ASN A 62 2.45 -3.40 -9.97
N CYS A 63 3.69 -3.28 -9.52
CA CYS A 63 4.89 -3.19 -10.34
C CYS A 63 5.99 -4.04 -9.68
N THR A 64 6.01 -5.33 -10.01
CA THR A 64 6.83 -6.29 -9.27
C THR A 64 8.20 -6.50 -9.89
N PHE A 65 9.22 -6.52 -9.02
CA PHE A 65 10.60 -6.85 -9.38
C PHE A 65 11.08 -7.95 -8.44
N ASN A 66 11.79 -8.94 -8.97
CA ASN A 66 12.40 -9.97 -8.14
C ASN A 66 13.61 -9.42 -7.35
N CYS A 67 14.13 -10.19 -6.40
CA CYS A 67 15.26 -9.78 -5.56
C CYS A 67 16.50 -9.41 -6.39
N GLN A 68 16.77 -10.11 -7.50
CA GLN A 68 17.92 -9.82 -8.36
C GLN A 68 17.80 -8.47 -9.08
N GLN A 69 16.59 -8.10 -9.51
CA GLN A 69 16.33 -6.80 -10.12
C GLN A 69 16.45 -5.68 -9.08
N LYS A 70 15.98 -5.90 -7.85
CA LYS A 70 16.12 -4.93 -6.76
C LYS A 70 17.58 -4.70 -6.37
N LEU A 71 18.43 -5.74 -6.41
CA LEU A 71 19.87 -5.70 -6.06
C LEU A 71 20.69 -4.66 -6.85
N VAL A 72 20.22 -4.18 -8.01
CA VAL A 72 20.89 -3.13 -8.80
C VAL A 72 21.10 -1.84 -7.98
N GLY A 73 20.26 -1.57 -6.98
CA GLY A 73 20.38 -0.42 -6.10
C GLY A 73 21.00 -0.70 -4.73
N ARG A 74 21.75 -1.80 -4.56
CA ARG A 74 22.38 -2.17 -3.27
C ARG A 74 23.22 -1.05 -2.67
N ASP A 75 24.02 -0.41 -3.51
CA ASP A 75 24.95 0.66 -3.10
C ASP A 75 24.38 2.07 -3.37
N ASP A 76 23.19 2.17 -3.97
CA ASP A 76 22.54 3.44 -4.34
C ASP A 76 21.02 3.24 -4.45
N PHE A 77 20.27 3.72 -3.45
CA PHE A 77 18.83 3.52 -3.37
C PHE A 77 18.08 4.10 -4.59
N THR A 78 18.63 5.12 -5.25
CA THR A 78 18.00 5.77 -6.41
C THR A 78 17.93 4.84 -7.62
N LYS A 79 18.71 3.76 -7.61
CA LYS A 79 18.75 2.74 -8.66
C LYS A 79 17.89 1.51 -8.34
N ILE A 80 17.27 1.46 -7.16
CA ILE A 80 16.32 0.39 -6.85
C ILE A 80 15.08 0.60 -7.75
N PRO A 81 14.69 -0.39 -8.57
CA PRO A 81 13.45 -0.28 -9.34
C PRO A 81 12.26 -0.16 -8.39
N ASN A 82 11.50 0.91 -8.56
CA ASN A 82 10.37 1.26 -7.68
C ASN A 82 9.15 0.41 -8.02
N GLY A 83 8.55 -0.21 -7.00
CA GLY A 83 7.33 -1.00 -7.17
C GLY A 83 7.22 -2.15 -6.19
N VAL A 84 5.97 -2.54 -5.92
CA VAL A 84 5.55 -3.56 -4.95
C VAL A 84 4.50 -4.48 -5.56
N ASN A 85 4.21 -5.60 -4.89
CA ASN A 85 3.06 -6.45 -5.20
C ASN A 85 1.77 -5.87 -4.59
N GLY A 86 0.62 -6.37 -5.08
CA GLY A 86 -0.66 -6.12 -4.41
C GLY A 86 -1.88 -6.56 -5.20
N VAL A 87 -1.74 -6.91 -6.49
CA VAL A 87 -2.88 -7.26 -7.37
C VAL A 87 -3.75 -8.39 -6.81
N GLU A 88 -3.12 -9.43 -6.26
CA GLU A 88 -3.81 -10.58 -5.69
C GLU A 88 -4.40 -10.27 -4.31
N ASP A 89 -3.61 -9.63 -3.44
CA ASP A 89 -3.95 -9.44 -2.04
C ASP A 89 -4.92 -8.27 -1.77
N ARG A 90 -5.12 -7.37 -2.75
CA ARG A 90 -5.90 -6.13 -2.58
C ARG A 90 -7.25 -6.38 -1.92
N MET A 91 -8.02 -7.33 -2.44
CA MET A 91 -9.38 -7.57 -1.94
C MET A 91 -9.36 -8.09 -0.51
N SER A 92 -8.44 -8.99 -0.18
CA SER A 92 -8.29 -9.54 1.17
C SER A 92 -7.83 -8.48 2.17
N VAL A 93 -6.87 -7.63 1.79
CA VAL A 93 -6.39 -6.52 2.62
C VAL A 93 -7.53 -5.54 2.93
N VAL A 94 -8.26 -5.09 1.91
CA VAL A 94 -9.37 -4.13 2.11
C VAL A 94 -10.49 -4.77 2.94
N TRP A 95 -10.75 -6.06 2.75
CA TRP A 95 -11.74 -6.80 3.54
C TRP A 95 -11.33 -6.90 5.01
N ASP A 96 -10.11 -7.35 5.29
CA ASP A 96 -9.59 -7.52 6.64
C ASP A 96 -9.51 -6.18 7.39
N ARG A 97 -8.91 -5.17 6.76
CA ARG A 97 -8.70 -3.86 7.39
C ARG A 97 -9.97 -3.02 7.49
N GLY A 98 -10.95 -3.26 6.62
CA GLY A 98 -12.17 -2.47 6.55
C GLY A 98 -13.41 -3.18 7.09
N VAL A 99 -13.77 -4.33 6.52
CA VAL A 99 -15.02 -5.04 6.84
C VAL A 99 -14.89 -5.78 8.16
N TYR A 100 -13.80 -6.54 8.34
CA TYR A 100 -13.59 -7.34 9.54
C TYR A 100 -13.39 -6.48 10.80
N THR A 101 -12.74 -5.32 10.67
CA THR A 101 -12.60 -4.33 11.76
C THR A 101 -13.88 -3.52 12.02
N GLY A 102 -14.88 -3.59 11.14
CA GLY A 102 -16.13 -2.85 11.26
C GLY A 102 -16.07 -1.38 10.82
N LYS A 103 -15.00 -0.94 10.15
CA LYS A 103 -14.87 0.43 9.62
C LYS A 103 -15.78 0.68 8.41
N ILE A 104 -16.00 -0.35 7.58
CA ILE A 104 -16.90 -0.29 6.42
C ILE A 104 -17.82 -1.50 6.37
N ASP A 105 -19.00 -1.36 5.76
CA ASP A 105 -19.88 -2.49 5.48
C ASP A 105 -19.49 -3.20 4.16
N PRO A 106 -20.03 -4.41 3.89
CA PRO A 106 -19.75 -5.13 2.64
C PRO A 106 -20.17 -4.37 1.36
N MET A 107 -21.16 -3.47 1.43
CA MET A 107 -21.59 -2.69 0.26
C MET A 107 -20.57 -1.59 -0.07
N ARG A 108 -20.03 -0.92 0.95
CA ARG A 108 -18.94 0.03 0.82
C ARG A 108 -17.67 -0.66 0.34
N PHE A 109 -17.38 -1.87 0.81
CA PHE A 109 -16.30 -2.71 0.27
C PHE A 109 -16.45 -2.92 -1.24
N VAL A 110 -17.64 -3.32 -1.71
CA VAL A 110 -17.92 -3.46 -3.15
C VAL A 110 -17.73 -2.12 -3.88
N GLN A 111 -18.14 -1.01 -3.29
CA GLN A 111 -18.01 0.31 -3.93
C GLN A 111 -16.55 0.72 -4.16
N ILE A 112 -15.68 0.55 -3.16
CA ILE A 112 -14.30 1.03 -3.20
C ILE A 112 -13.33 0.05 -3.88
N THR A 113 -13.76 -1.17 -4.22
CA THR A 113 -12.94 -2.20 -4.86
C THR A 113 -13.26 -2.45 -6.33
N ARG A 114 -14.22 -1.73 -6.90
CA ARG A 114 -14.55 -1.77 -8.34
C ARG A 114 -13.47 -1.18 -9.24
#